data_AF-A0A7S3TMT3-F1
#
_entry.id   AF-A0A7S3TMT3-F1
#
_cell.length_a   1.000
_cell.length_b   1.000
_cell.length_c   1.000
_cell.angle_alpha   90.00
_cell.angle_beta   90.00
_cell.angle_gamma   90.00
#
_symmetry.space_group_name_H-M   'P 1'
#
loop_
_entity.id
_entity.type
_entity.pdbx_description
1 polymer ?
#
loop_
_entity_poly.entity_id
_entity_poly.type
_entity_poly.pdbx_seq_one_letter_code
_entity_poly.pdbx_strand_id
1 'polypeptide(L)'
;GNRTVFNRNEEQTKPFDLIVKASSGYKAQKQETNGLSGSYGIVNLAAPSSTDLSFSFEDSENGEPVTLEAFHFSVFDIDQSKKAQEKMQVGGFNSYTVYPHSEVHQEITGDGRTLFKSTAIGHLCDNP
;
A
#
# COMPACT_ATOMS: atom_id res chain seq x y z
N GLY A 1 -7.71 -10.85 -5.83
CA GLY A 1 -7.98 -10.47 -7.24
C GLY A 1 -8.01 -11.71 -8.10
N ASN A 2 -8.26 -11.58 -9.41
CA ASN A 2 -8.17 -12.70 -10.35
C ASN A 2 -7.12 -12.40 -11.41
N ARG A 3 -6.27 -13.38 -11.71
CA ARG A 3 -5.30 -13.33 -12.81
C ARG A 3 -5.70 -14.34 -13.87
N THR A 4 -5.73 -13.90 -15.12
CA THR A 4 -5.98 -14.77 -16.27
C THR A 4 -4.67 -15.06 -17.00
N VAL A 5 -4.40 -16.33 -17.25
CA VAL A 5 -3.22 -16.80 -18.00
C VAL A 5 -3.70 -17.57 -19.24
N PHE A 6 -3.10 -17.28 -20.39
CA PHE A 6 -3.40 -17.98 -21.65
C PHE A 6 -2.32 -19.01 -21.97
N ASN A 7 -2.66 -20.29 -21.92
CA ASN A 7 -1.75 -21.40 -22.24
C ASN A 7 -2.30 -22.23 -23.40
N ARG A 8 -1.61 -22.26 -24.55
CA ARG A 8 -1.92 -23.15 -25.68
C ARG A 8 -3.42 -23.20 -26.06
N ASN A 9 -4.05 -22.02 -26.17
CA ASN A 9 -5.48 -21.81 -26.48
C ASN A 9 -6.47 -22.06 -25.33
N GLU A 10 -5.99 -22.30 -24.12
CA GLU A 10 -6.83 -22.37 -22.92
C GLU A 10 -6.66 -21.09 -22.09
N GLU A 11 -7.79 -20.47 -21.74
CA GLU A 11 -7.86 -19.37 -20.79
C GLU A 11 -8.07 -19.95 -19.39
N GLN A 12 -7.13 -19.69 -18.48
CA GLN A 12 -7.27 -20.08 -17.09
C GLN A 12 -7.26 -18.85 -16.19
N THR A 13 -8.40 -18.58 -15.56
CA THR A 13 -8.53 -17.53 -14.54
C THR A 13 -8.39 -18.15 -13.16
N LYS A 14 -7.45 -17.64 -12.36
CA LYS A 14 -7.22 -18.08 -10.97
C LYS A 14 -7.28 -16.91 -9.99
N PRO A 15 -7.82 -17.12 -8.78
CA PRO A 15 -7.76 -16.13 -7.72
C PRO A 15 -6.33 -16.01 -7.16
N PHE A 16 -5.98 -14.80 -6.72
CA PHE A 16 -4.77 -14.51 -5.98
C PHE A 16 -5.08 -13.55 -4.83
N ASP A 17 -4.27 -13.61 -3.77
CA ASP A 17 -4.33 -12.72 -2.63
C ASP A 17 -3.17 -11.73 -2.63
N LEU A 18 -3.41 -10.55 -2.06
CA LEU A 18 -2.36 -9.61 -1.69
C LEU A 18 -1.99 -9.88 -0.24
N ILE A 19 -0.73 -10.25 -0.02
CA ILE A 19 -0.16 -10.49 1.29
C ILE A 19 0.64 -9.27 1.71
N VAL A 20 0.34 -8.75 2.89
CA VAL A 20 1.02 -7.60 3.49
C VAL A 20 1.74 -8.10 4.74
N LYS A 21 3.07 -7.98 4.75
CA LYS A 21 3.92 -8.41 5.88
C LYS A 21 4.69 -7.20 6.40
N ALA A 22 4.60 -6.96 7.70
CA ALA A 22 5.38 -5.92 8.35
C ALA A 22 6.69 -6.50 8.90
N SER A 23 7.74 -5.68 8.90
CA SER A 23 9.01 -6.02 9.52
C SER A 23 8.87 -6.15 11.04
N SER A 24 9.87 -6.78 11.68
CA SER A 24 9.88 -6.91 13.14
C SER A 24 9.78 -5.54 13.81
N GLY A 25 8.93 -5.45 14.84
CA GLY A 25 8.70 -4.20 15.56
C GLY A 25 7.48 -3.38 15.11
N TYR A 26 6.67 -3.88 14.17
CA TYR A 26 5.35 -3.32 13.90
C TYR A 26 4.50 -3.24 15.18
N LYS A 27 3.97 -2.05 15.46
CA LYS A 27 3.07 -1.80 16.58
C LYS A 27 1.83 -1.12 16.05
N ALA A 28 0.69 -1.78 16.20
CA ALA A 28 -0.57 -1.15 15.86
C ALA A 28 -1.05 -0.20 16.96
N GLN A 29 -1.68 0.91 16.58
CA GLN A 29 -2.38 1.76 17.54
C GLN A 29 -3.64 1.06 18.06
N LYS A 30 -4.34 0.37 17.15
CA LYS A 30 -5.53 -0.44 17.35
C LYS A 30 -5.43 -1.66 16.43
N GLN A 31 -5.09 -2.81 17.02
CA GLN A 31 -4.82 -4.02 16.25
C GLN A 31 -6.03 -4.47 15.42
N GLU A 32 -7.23 -4.30 15.97
CA GLU A 32 -8.53 -4.63 15.36
C GLU A 32 -8.87 -3.79 14.12
N THR A 33 -8.14 -2.69 13.89
CA THR A 33 -8.34 -1.83 12.71
C THR A 33 -7.49 -2.29 11.52
N ASN A 34 -6.53 -3.21 11.72
CA ASN A 34 -5.80 -3.80 10.60
C ASN A 34 -6.68 -4.76 9.80
N GLY A 35 -6.35 -4.92 8.52
CA GLY A 35 -6.95 -5.92 7.65
C GLY A 35 -7.91 -5.32 6.63
N LEU A 36 -8.83 -6.13 6.14
CA LEU A 36 -9.75 -5.74 5.08
C LEU A 36 -10.97 -4.99 5.65
N SER A 37 -11.22 -3.78 5.14
CA SER A 37 -12.42 -3.00 5.41
C SER A 37 -13.07 -2.58 4.09
N GLY A 38 -14.18 -3.23 3.74
CA GLY A 38 -14.78 -3.09 2.42
C GLY A 38 -13.79 -3.51 1.31
N SER A 39 -13.47 -2.57 0.42
CA SER A 39 -12.49 -2.78 -0.67
C SER A 39 -11.08 -2.31 -0.34
N TYR A 40 -10.83 -1.81 0.88
CA TYR A 40 -9.55 -1.25 1.30
C TYR A 40 -8.81 -2.17 2.28
N GLY A 41 -7.51 -2.31 2.08
CA GLY A 41 -6.61 -2.82 3.11
C GLY A 41 -6.21 -1.69 4.04
N ILE A 42 -6.42 -1.88 5.35
CA ILE A 42 -6.04 -0.90 6.38
C ILE A 42 -4.77 -1.39 7.08
N VAL A 43 -3.78 -0.51 7.11
CA VAL A 43 -2.56 -0.66 7.93
C VAL A 43 -2.64 0.36 9.05
N ASN A 44 -2.81 -0.12 10.27
CA ASN A 44 -2.89 0.72 11.46
C ASN A 44 -1.55 0.72 12.20
N LEU A 45 -0.70 1.72 11.97
CA LEU A 45 0.61 1.88 12.60
C LEU A 45 0.55 2.90 13.76
N ALA A 46 1.11 2.57 14.92
CA ALA A 46 1.16 3.47 16.08
C ALA A 46 2.20 4.59 15.89
N ALA A 47 1.84 5.82 16.20
CA ALA A 47 2.78 6.94 16.24
C ALA A 47 3.35 7.17 17.66
N PRO A 48 4.62 7.57 17.80
CA PRO A 48 5.65 7.66 16.76
C PRO A 48 6.30 6.29 16.52
N SER A 49 6.18 5.75 15.31
CA SER A 49 6.96 4.59 14.87
C SER A 49 7.04 4.53 13.35
N SER A 50 7.88 3.64 12.84
CA SER A 50 8.04 3.34 11.42
C SER A 50 8.28 1.85 11.25
N THR A 51 7.86 1.29 10.11
CA THR A 51 8.16 -0.09 9.73
C THR A 51 8.34 -0.18 8.21
N ASP A 52 9.02 -1.21 7.75
CA ASP A 52 8.97 -1.59 6.33
C ASP A 52 7.86 -2.63 6.14
N LEU A 53 7.01 -2.39 5.13
CA LEU A 53 5.95 -3.28 4.69
C LEU A 53 6.35 -3.93 3.37
N SER A 54 6.27 -5.25 3.29
CA SER A 54 6.40 -5.99 2.04
C SER A 54 5.03 -6.42 1.54
N PHE A 55 4.85 -6.27 0.23
CA PHE A 55 3.64 -6.62 -0.50
C PHE A 55 3.99 -7.72 -1.49
N SER A 56 3.29 -8.85 -1.42
CA SER A 56 3.47 -9.98 -2.35
C SER A 56 2.12 -10.53 -2.79
N PHE A 57 2.08 -11.15 -3.97
CA PHE A 57 0.90 -11.86 -4.43
C PHE A 57 1.10 -13.36 -4.29
N GLU A 58 0.10 -14.07 -3.80
CA GLU A 58 0.10 -15.52 -3.61
C GLU A 58 -1.17 -16.11 -4.24
N ASP A 59 -1.10 -17.32 -4.82
CA ASP A 59 -2.25 -18.04 -5.36
C ASP A 59 -3.18 -18.43 -4.19
N SER A 60 -4.46 -18.09 -4.29
CA SER A 60 -5.39 -18.23 -3.16
C SER A 60 -5.69 -19.69 -2.81
N GLU A 61 -5.42 -20.65 -3.70
CA GLU A 61 -5.73 -22.06 -3.47
C GLU A 61 -4.57 -22.79 -2.79
N ASN A 62 -3.32 -22.45 -3.14
CA ASN A 62 -2.14 -23.20 -2.69
C ASN A 62 -1.04 -22.35 -2.01
N GLY A 63 -1.16 -21.02 -2.02
CA GLY A 63 -0.21 -20.11 -1.40
C GLY A 63 1.09 -19.89 -2.18
N GLU A 64 1.19 -20.41 -3.41
CA GLU A 64 2.39 -20.25 -4.23
C GLU A 64 2.55 -18.80 -4.73
N PRO A 65 3.78 -18.26 -4.82
CA PRO A 65 3.99 -16.90 -5.30
C PRO A 65 3.43 -16.65 -6.71
N VAL A 66 2.76 -15.51 -6.87
CA VAL A 66 2.17 -15.06 -8.13
C VAL A 66 2.90 -13.82 -8.64
N THR A 67 3.43 -13.90 -9.87
CA THR A 67 3.90 -12.72 -10.60
C THR A 67 2.77 -12.17 -11.47
N LEU A 68 2.46 -10.88 -11.28
CA LEU A 68 1.57 -10.14 -12.17
C LEU A 68 2.42 -9.40 -13.22
N GLU A 69 1.97 -9.35 -14.47
CA GLU A 69 2.68 -8.64 -15.54
C GLU A 69 2.73 -7.13 -15.27
N ALA A 70 1.63 -6.57 -14.77
CA ALA A 70 1.52 -5.20 -14.32
C ALA A 70 0.39 -5.08 -13.29
N PHE A 71 0.50 -4.10 -12.40
CA PHE A 71 -0.58 -3.72 -11.49
C PHE A 71 -0.45 -2.24 -11.12
N HIS A 72 -1.57 -1.64 -10.75
CA HIS A 72 -1.59 -0.36 -10.06
C HIS A 72 -1.72 -0.58 -8.57
N PHE A 73 -1.01 0.24 -7.79
CA PHE A 73 -1.10 0.25 -6.34
C PHE A 73 -1.41 1.67 -5.89
N SER A 74 -2.50 1.81 -5.16
CA SER A 74 -2.95 3.10 -4.64
C SER A 74 -2.86 3.10 -3.13
N VAL A 75 -2.29 4.17 -2.59
CA VAL A 75 -2.31 4.47 -1.15
C VAL A 75 -3.14 5.73 -0.97
N PHE A 76 -3.98 5.72 0.04
CA PHE A 76 -4.94 6.77 0.35
C PHE A 76 -4.68 7.31 1.75
N ASP A 77 -5.26 8.47 2.06
CA ASP A 77 -5.34 9.01 3.41
C ASP A 77 -3.98 9.34 4.03
N ILE A 78 -3.02 9.79 3.20
CA ILE A 78 -1.70 10.25 3.68
C ILE A 78 -1.88 11.64 4.31
N ASP A 79 -2.39 11.66 5.53
CA ASP A 79 -2.74 12.86 6.27
C ASP A 79 -1.76 13.15 7.43
N GLN A 80 -2.05 14.21 8.20
CA GLN A 80 -1.41 14.42 9.48
C GLN A 80 -2.40 14.86 10.55
N SER A 81 -2.01 14.71 11.80
CA SER A 81 -2.66 15.32 12.95
C SER A 81 -1.71 16.29 13.65
N LYS A 82 -2.16 16.91 14.74
CA LYS A 82 -1.29 17.73 15.59
C LYS A 82 -0.14 16.92 16.24
N LYS A 83 -0.19 15.59 16.22
CA LYS A 83 0.73 14.70 16.95
C LYS A 83 1.52 13.75 16.06
N ALA A 84 1.09 13.52 14.83
CA ALA A 84 1.68 12.56 13.91
C ALA A 84 1.57 13.05 12.46
N GLN A 85 2.53 12.70 11.63
CA GLN A 85 2.52 13.00 10.20
C GLN A 85 2.79 11.70 9.43
N GLU A 86 1.90 11.37 8.50
CA GLU A 86 2.06 10.16 7.70
C GLU A 86 3.06 10.37 6.57
N LYS A 87 3.89 9.35 6.37
CA LYS A 87 4.97 9.32 5.39
C LYS A 87 5.12 7.89 4.88
N MET A 88 5.36 7.77 3.58
CA MET A 88 5.71 6.51 2.94
C MET A 88 6.87 6.73 1.98
N GLN A 89 7.78 5.78 1.93
CA GLN A 89 8.92 5.82 1.02
C GLN A 89 8.89 4.56 0.17
N VAL A 90 8.70 4.72 -1.14
CA VAL A 90 8.47 3.61 -2.07
C VAL A 90 9.46 3.69 -3.23
N GLY A 91 9.95 2.54 -3.68
CA GLY A 91 10.77 2.40 -4.88
C GLY A 91 10.33 1.21 -5.73
N GLY A 92 10.97 1.02 -6.88
CA GLY A 92 10.74 -0.13 -7.75
C GLY A 92 9.51 -0.06 -8.65
N PHE A 93 8.85 1.11 -8.74
CA PHE A 93 7.75 1.34 -9.68
C PHE A 93 8.24 1.96 -11.00
N ASN A 94 7.49 1.80 -12.09
CA ASN A 94 7.78 2.43 -13.39
C ASN A 94 7.37 3.91 -13.44
N SER A 95 6.24 4.25 -12.83
CA SER A 95 5.72 5.63 -12.73
C SER A 95 4.81 5.75 -11.51
N TYR A 96 4.56 6.98 -11.08
CA TYR A 96 3.53 7.30 -10.10
C TYR A 96 2.72 8.51 -10.59
N THR A 97 1.50 8.64 -10.09
CA THR A 97 0.70 9.86 -10.23
C THR A 97 0.25 10.29 -8.86
N VAL A 98 0.17 11.60 -8.66
CA VAL A 98 -0.46 12.19 -7.49
C VAL A 98 -1.51 13.16 -8.00
N TYR A 99 -2.65 13.23 -7.34
CA TYR A 99 -3.70 14.17 -7.73
C TYR A 99 -3.17 15.61 -7.66
N PRO A 100 -3.36 16.45 -8.70
CA PRO A 100 -2.73 17.78 -8.77
C PRO A 100 -3.06 18.73 -7.60
N HIS A 101 -4.20 18.49 -6.93
CA HIS A 101 -4.64 19.24 -5.75
C HIS A 101 -4.58 18.41 -4.47
N SER A 102 -3.79 17.32 -4.46
CA SER A 102 -3.57 16.54 -3.24
C SER A 102 -2.75 17.34 -2.24
N GLU A 103 -2.89 16.99 -0.97
CA GLU A 103 -2.09 17.54 0.12
C GLU A 103 -0.86 16.68 0.43
N VAL A 104 -0.31 16.04 -0.60
CA VAL A 104 0.88 15.18 -0.51
C VAL A 104 2.07 15.89 -1.17
N HIS A 105 3.21 15.90 -0.48
CA HIS A 105 4.48 16.34 -1.03
C HIS A 105 5.35 15.14 -1.42
N GLN A 106 6.02 15.25 -2.57
CA GLN A 106 6.90 14.21 -3.11
C GLN A 106 8.36 14.68 -3.13
N GLU A 107 9.27 13.78 -2.74
CA GLU A 107 10.71 14.05 -2.71
C GLU A 107 11.47 12.77 -3.08
N ILE A 108 12.44 12.86 -4.00
CA ILE A 108 13.33 11.73 -4.29
C ILE A 108 14.41 11.69 -3.22
N THR A 109 14.53 10.56 -2.52
CA THR A 109 15.52 10.35 -1.46
C THR A 109 16.86 9.89 -2.03
N GLY A 110 17.94 10.05 -1.25
CA GLY A 110 19.30 9.73 -1.69
C GLY A 110 19.55 8.25 -2.06
N ASP A 111 18.63 7.36 -1.68
CA ASP A 111 18.63 5.93 -2.04
C ASP A 111 17.78 5.61 -3.29
N GLY A 112 17.30 6.64 -4.00
CA GLY A 112 16.53 6.49 -5.24
C GLY A 112 15.05 6.14 -5.06
N ARG A 113 14.56 6.05 -3.82
CA ARG A 113 13.12 5.93 -3.54
C ARG A 113 12.43 7.29 -3.61
N THR A 114 11.10 7.27 -3.69
CA THR A 114 10.26 8.48 -3.59
C THR A 114 9.58 8.50 -2.23
N LEU A 115 9.80 9.56 -1.48
CA LEU A 115 9.08 9.89 -0.26
C LEU A 115 7.80 10.63 -0.62
N PHE A 116 6.68 10.14 -0.12
CA PHE A 116 5.39 10.82 -0.09
C PHE A 116 5.09 11.16 1.36
N LYS A 117 4.81 12.43 1.65
CA LYS A 117 4.51 12.91 3.01
C LYS A 117 3.31 13.85 3.00
N SER A 118 2.47 13.75 4.03
CA SER A 118 1.36 14.68 4.18
C SER A 118 1.85 16.12 4.37
N THR A 119 1.08 17.08 3.88
CA THR A 119 1.30 18.53 4.07
C THR A 119 0.17 19.21 4.83
N ALA A 120 -0.93 18.51 5.11
CA ALA A 120 -2.13 19.10 5.68
C ALA A 120 -2.84 18.17 6.67
N ILE A 121 -3.53 18.78 7.63
CA ILE A 121 -4.19 18.04 8.69
C ILE A 121 -5.46 17.40 8.14
N GLY A 122 -5.56 16.08 8.24
CA GLY A 122 -6.78 15.37 7.86
C GLY A 122 -7.93 15.66 8.81
N HIS A 123 -9.13 15.72 8.25
CA HIS A 123 -10.38 15.85 8.98
C HIS A 123 -11.31 14.70 8.58
N LEU A 124 -12.28 14.31 9.41
CA LEU A 124 -13.22 13.21 9.11
C LEU A 124 -14.02 13.36 7.79
N CYS A 125 -13.95 14.52 7.14
CA CYS A 125 -14.59 14.82 5.85
C CYS A 125 -13.58 15.13 4.74
N ASP A 126 -12.28 15.10 5.03
CA ASP A 126 -11.18 15.40 4.12
C ASP A 126 -10.18 14.25 4.19
N ASN A 127 -10.40 13.28 3.30
CA ASN A 127 -9.52 12.15 3.06
C ASN A 127 -8.82 12.44 1.73
N PRO A 128 -7.66 13.12 1.75
CA PRO A 128 -6.88 13.39 0.54
C PRO A 128 -6.43 12.12 -0.20
#